data_AF-T0Z7D1-F1
#
_entry.id   AF-T0Z7D1-F1
#
_cell.length_a   1.000
_cell.length_b   1.000
_cell.length_c   1.000
_cell.angle_alpha   90.00
_cell.angle_beta   90.00
_cell.angle_gamma   90.00
#
_symmetry.space_group_name_H-M   'P 1'
#
loop_
_entity.id
_entity.type
_entity.pdbx_description
1 polymer ?
#
loop_
_entity_poly.entity_id
_entity_poly.type
_entity_poly.pdbx_seq_one_letter_code
_entity_poly.pdbx_strand_id
1 'polypeptide(L)'
;PEGDIYEAPARGATVCVFGEDPPEIVQDRLHMLRQTLTPDDSAIADLWTEFFSACGADDDLRVITKAAGGFASGPFSAKLAEIAAGKRLVILDPLAFLIAGCDENDNGAMTYFMRTLSGVAQQSGAAIIVLHHVGKSREGGEDWERSRGASSLTTATRLQLNLRLPTLQESAGFGIDEAQRGFWVRIAQTKANYAK
;
A
#
# COMPACT_ATOMS: atom_id res chain seq x y z
N PRO A 1 -18.24 28.15 -0.05
CA PRO A 1 -18.90 26.96 -0.62
C PRO A 1 -18.78 25.81 0.36
N GLU A 2 -19.80 25.69 1.20
CA GLU A 2 -19.95 24.67 2.25
C GLU A 2 -20.51 23.38 1.65
N GLY A 3 -19.87 22.24 1.93
CA GLY A 3 -20.41 20.91 1.65
C GLY A 3 -19.38 19.89 1.17
N ASP A 4 -18.59 19.31 2.08
CA ASP A 4 -17.68 18.17 1.83
C ASP A 4 -18.42 16.83 1.83
N ILE A 5 -19.54 16.75 1.10
CA ILE A 5 -20.25 15.49 0.85
C ILE A 5 -20.07 15.16 -0.62
N TYR A 6 -19.12 14.28 -0.89
CA TYR A 6 -18.87 13.74 -2.22
C TYR A 6 -19.73 12.49 -2.40
N GLU A 7 -20.40 12.36 -3.54
CA GLU A 7 -21.06 11.11 -3.89
C GLU A 7 -20.06 9.95 -3.81
N ALA A 8 -20.51 8.82 -3.28
CA ALA A 8 -19.72 7.62 -3.27
C ALA A 8 -19.30 7.32 -4.72
N PRO A 9 -17.99 7.30 -5.02
CA PRO A 9 -17.56 7.13 -6.39
C PRO A 9 -17.98 5.75 -6.90
N ALA A 10 -18.23 5.65 -8.21
CA ALA A 10 -18.57 4.39 -8.83
C ALA A 10 -17.51 3.31 -8.51
N ARG A 11 -17.98 2.06 -8.38
CA ARG A 11 -17.11 0.88 -8.27
C ARG A 11 -16.17 0.83 -9.47
N GLY A 12 -14.97 0.31 -9.27
CA GLY A 12 -13.94 0.28 -10.30
C GLY A 12 -12.99 -0.90 -10.11
N ALA A 13 -12.42 -1.37 -11.22
CA ALA A 13 -11.56 -2.55 -11.20
C ALA A 13 -10.32 -2.29 -10.35
N THR A 14 -9.93 -3.28 -9.56
CA THR A 14 -8.81 -3.21 -8.63
C THR A 14 -7.82 -4.31 -8.96
N VAL A 15 -6.54 -4.03 -8.76
CA VAL A 15 -5.49 -5.05 -8.82
C VAL A 15 -4.56 -4.94 -7.62
N CYS A 16 -4.23 -6.08 -7.03
CA CYS A 16 -3.28 -6.20 -5.94
C CYS A 16 -2.05 -6.97 -6.44
N VAL A 17 -0.88 -6.35 -6.32
CA VAL A 17 0.43 -6.92 -6.68
C VAL A 17 1.18 -7.24 -5.39
N PHE A 18 1.37 -8.53 -5.11
CA PHE A 18 2.06 -9.03 -3.93
C PHE A 18 3.44 -9.57 -4.32
N GLY A 19 4.50 -9.05 -3.70
CA GLY A 19 5.85 -9.57 -3.85
C GLY A 19 6.28 -10.51 -2.72
N GLU A 20 5.55 -10.55 -1.60
CA GLU A 20 5.90 -11.40 -0.44
C GLU A 20 4.99 -12.63 -0.25
N ASP A 21 3.71 -12.53 -0.62
CA ASP A 21 2.75 -13.62 -0.46
C ASP A 21 2.64 -14.47 -1.74
N PRO A 22 3.08 -15.75 -1.71
CA PRO A 22 2.97 -16.64 -2.87
C PRO A 22 1.49 -17.00 -3.15
N PRO A 23 1.17 -17.52 -4.35
CA PRO A 23 -0.22 -17.73 -4.78
C PRO A 23 -1.07 -18.54 -3.80
N GLU A 24 -0.51 -19.58 -3.18
CA GLU A 24 -1.19 -20.42 -2.20
C GLU A 24 -1.60 -19.65 -0.94
N ILE A 25 -0.76 -18.74 -0.45
CA ILE A 25 -1.07 -17.90 0.73
C ILE A 25 -2.15 -16.87 0.37
N VAL A 26 -2.09 -16.30 -0.84
CA VAL A 26 -3.15 -15.41 -1.33
C VAL A 26 -4.48 -16.15 -1.42
N GLN A 27 -4.48 -17.38 -1.95
CA GLN A 27 -5.69 -18.21 -2.03
C GLN A 27 -6.27 -18.52 -0.65
N ASP A 28 -5.45 -18.90 0.33
CA ASP A 28 -5.89 -19.16 1.70
C ASP A 28 -6.51 -17.91 2.35
N ARG A 29 -5.87 -16.75 2.18
CA ARG A 29 -6.39 -15.48 2.70
C ARG A 29 -7.74 -15.11 2.06
N LEU A 30 -7.88 -15.31 0.75
CA LEU A 30 -9.13 -15.06 0.04
C LEU A 30 -10.22 -16.04 0.48
N HIS A 31 -9.88 -17.31 0.70
CA HIS A 31 -10.82 -18.30 1.22
C HIS A 31 -11.37 -17.84 2.59
N MET A 32 -10.50 -17.43 3.52
CA MET A 32 -10.91 -16.93 4.83
C MET A 32 -11.72 -15.64 4.75
N LEU A 33 -11.34 -14.70 3.87
CA LEU A 33 -12.09 -13.45 3.68
C LEU A 33 -13.53 -13.75 3.21
N ARG A 34 -13.67 -14.64 2.22
CA ARG A 34 -14.98 -15.02 1.65
C ARG A 34 -15.93 -15.64 2.67
N GLN A 35 -15.43 -16.25 3.74
CA GLN A 35 -16.30 -16.77 4.82
C GLN A 35 -17.06 -15.66 5.56
N THR A 36 -16.63 -14.41 5.43
CA THR A 36 -17.26 -13.24 6.06
C THR A 36 -18.09 -12.40 5.09
N LEU A 37 -18.05 -12.70 3.79
CA LEU A 37 -18.76 -11.98 2.74
C LEU A 37 -20.11 -12.63 2.41
N THR A 38 -21.05 -11.82 1.93
CA THR A 38 -22.26 -12.34 1.30
C THR A 38 -21.93 -12.95 -0.07
N PRO A 39 -22.77 -13.85 -0.65
CA PRO A 39 -22.55 -14.38 -1.99
C PRO A 39 -22.43 -13.28 -3.06
N ASP A 40 -23.22 -12.20 -2.93
CA ASP A 40 -23.18 -11.06 -3.85
C ASP A 40 -21.87 -10.29 -3.74
N ASP A 41 -21.40 -10.01 -2.51
CA ASP A 41 -20.12 -9.32 -2.30
C ASP A 41 -18.94 -10.16 -2.78
N SER A 42 -18.99 -11.48 -2.60
CA SER A 42 -17.97 -12.39 -3.13
C SER A 42 -17.94 -12.37 -4.66
N ALA A 43 -19.11 -12.40 -5.31
CA ALA A 43 -19.20 -12.34 -6.77
C ALA A 43 -18.69 -10.98 -7.32
N ILE A 44 -18.97 -9.88 -6.61
CA ILE A 44 -18.43 -8.56 -6.94
C ILE A 44 -16.90 -8.55 -6.78
N ALA A 45 -16.37 -9.09 -5.68
CA ALA A 45 -14.94 -9.15 -5.46
C ALA A 45 -14.23 -9.91 -6.60
N ASP A 46 -14.78 -11.04 -7.04
CA ASP A 46 -14.24 -11.88 -8.10
C ASP A 46 -14.30 -11.20 -9.49
N LEU A 47 -15.34 -10.41 -9.75
CA LEU A 47 -15.48 -9.70 -11.01
C LEU A 47 -14.57 -8.47 -11.11
N TRP A 48 -14.32 -7.81 -9.99
CA TRP A 48 -13.68 -6.49 -9.96
C TRP A 48 -12.25 -6.50 -9.41
N THR A 49 -11.76 -7.59 -8.82
CA THR A 49 -10.44 -7.64 -8.17
C THR A 49 -9.54 -8.69 -8.78
N GLU A 50 -8.38 -8.25 -9.27
CA GLU A 50 -7.31 -9.12 -9.73
C GLU A 50 -6.20 -9.21 -8.69
N PHE A 51 -5.61 -10.39 -8.55
CA PHE A 51 -4.48 -10.63 -7.66
C PHE A 51 -3.29 -11.15 -8.49
N PHE A 52 -2.15 -10.49 -8.34
CA PHE A 52 -0.89 -10.86 -8.98
C PHE A 52 0.13 -11.14 -7.88
N SER A 53 0.52 -12.40 -7.72
CA SER A 53 1.62 -12.80 -6.84
C SER A 53 2.88 -12.93 -7.67
N ALA A 54 3.92 -12.20 -7.27
CA ALA A 54 5.20 -12.06 -7.95
C ALA A 54 6.33 -12.47 -7.00
N CYS A 55 6.23 -13.69 -6.48
CA CYS A 55 7.16 -14.28 -5.51
C CYS A 55 8.11 -15.31 -6.13
N GLY A 56 8.04 -15.51 -7.44
CA GLY A 56 8.93 -16.40 -8.18
C GLY A 56 10.36 -15.89 -8.22
N ALA A 57 11.32 -16.79 -8.41
CA ALA A 57 12.75 -16.43 -8.45
C ALA A 57 13.11 -15.47 -9.60
N ASP A 58 12.32 -15.49 -10.68
CA ASP A 58 12.49 -14.64 -11.86
C ASP A 58 11.63 -13.37 -11.82
N ASP A 59 10.79 -13.21 -10.78
CA ASP A 59 9.95 -12.02 -10.65
C ASP A 59 10.78 -10.82 -10.19
N ASP A 60 10.72 -9.75 -10.97
CA ASP A 60 11.42 -8.50 -10.68
C ASP A 60 10.43 -7.35 -10.66
N LEU A 61 9.99 -7.00 -9.45
CA LEU A 61 9.04 -5.92 -9.21
C LEU A 61 9.66 -4.51 -9.21
N ARG A 62 10.96 -4.37 -9.50
CA ARG A 62 11.62 -3.06 -9.45
C ARG A 62 10.99 -2.10 -10.46
N VAL A 63 10.38 -1.03 -9.94
CA VAL A 63 9.83 0.08 -10.71
C VAL A 63 10.91 1.08 -11.07
N ILE A 64 11.98 1.15 -10.25
CA ILE A 64 13.14 2.01 -10.46
C ILE A 64 14.44 1.24 -10.24
N THR A 65 15.51 1.67 -10.90
CA THR A 65 16.86 1.12 -10.72
C THR A 65 17.90 2.24 -10.68
N LYS A 66 19.07 1.95 -10.08
CA LYS A 66 20.25 2.83 -10.16
C LYS A 66 20.82 2.79 -11.57
N ALA A 67 21.19 3.96 -12.10
CA ALA A 67 21.84 4.12 -13.39
C ALA A 67 23.03 5.08 -13.26
N ALA A 68 23.88 5.13 -14.29
CA ALA A 68 25.00 6.07 -14.33
C ALA A 68 24.46 7.51 -14.23
N GLY A 69 24.80 8.21 -13.14
CA GLY A 69 24.38 9.60 -12.90
C GLY A 69 22.98 9.78 -12.32
N GLY A 70 22.30 8.71 -11.86
CA GLY A 70 21.01 8.85 -11.18
C GLY A 70 20.16 7.57 -11.16
N PHE A 71 18.91 7.70 -11.59
CA PHE A 71 17.91 6.63 -11.55
C PHE A 71 17.25 6.46 -12.92
N ALA A 72 16.85 5.23 -13.23
CA ALA A 72 16.15 4.86 -14.44
C ALA A 72 14.89 4.05 -14.12
N SER A 73 14.02 3.88 -15.12
CA SER A 73 12.87 2.98 -15.02
C SER A 73 13.37 1.55 -14.84
N GLY A 74 12.80 0.86 -13.86
CA GLY A 74 13.05 -0.55 -13.62
C GLY A 74 12.25 -1.46 -14.55
N PRO A 75 12.58 -2.76 -14.57
CA PRO A 75 11.96 -3.74 -15.45
C PRO A 75 10.44 -3.84 -15.28
N PHE A 76 9.91 -3.59 -14.07
CA PHE A 76 8.48 -3.65 -13.81
C PHE A 76 7.71 -2.39 -14.26
N SER A 77 8.39 -1.27 -14.56
CA SER A 77 7.74 0.02 -14.80
C SER A 77 6.72 -0.02 -15.94
N ALA A 78 7.09 -0.59 -17.09
CA ALA A 78 6.18 -0.74 -18.23
C ALA A 78 5.02 -1.68 -17.91
N LYS A 79 5.31 -2.81 -17.23
CA LYS A 79 4.30 -3.79 -16.85
C LYS A 79 3.29 -3.23 -15.87
N LEU A 80 3.74 -2.41 -14.92
CA LEU A 80 2.88 -1.71 -13.98
C LEU A 80 1.92 -0.75 -14.69
N ALA A 81 2.37 -0.05 -15.73
CA ALA A 81 1.50 0.81 -16.53
C ALA A 81 0.42 0.02 -17.28
N GLU A 82 0.78 -1.15 -17.84
CA GLU A 82 -0.19 -2.07 -18.46
C GLU A 82 -1.21 -2.59 -17.45
N ILE A 83 -0.74 -3.04 -16.27
CA ILE A 83 -1.59 -3.56 -15.19
C ILE A 83 -2.55 -2.50 -14.68
N ALA A 84 -2.10 -1.25 -14.57
CA ALA A 84 -2.91 -0.13 -14.11
C ALA A 84 -3.98 0.31 -15.13
N ALA A 85 -3.82 -0.01 -16.41
CA ALA A 85 -4.75 0.41 -17.45
C ALA A 85 -6.17 -0.13 -17.18
N GLY A 86 -7.16 0.77 -17.16
CA GLY A 86 -8.56 0.44 -16.87
C GLY A 86 -8.84 0.11 -15.40
N LYS A 87 -7.86 0.23 -14.51
CA LYS A 87 -8.06 0.05 -13.07
C LYS A 87 -8.40 1.38 -12.41
N ARG A 88 -9.24 1.30 -11.38
CA ARG A 88 -9.50 2.40 -10.45
C ARG A 88 -8.51 2.41 -9.31
N LEU A 89 -8.00 1.24 -8.90
CA LEU A 89 -7.06 1.09 -7.80
C LEU A 89 -6.00 0.03 -8.11
N VAL A 90 -4.75 0.36 -7.81
CA VAL A 90 -3.61 -0.54 -7.83
C VAL A 90 -3.01 -0.56 -6.43
N ILE A 91 -2.87 -1.74 -5.83
CA ILE A 91 -2.20 -1.94 -4.55
C ILE A 91 -0.88 -2.66 -4.81
N LEU A 92 0.22 -2.10 -4.34
CA LEU A 92 1.57 -2.65 -4.48
C LEU A 92 2.14 -2.99 -3.12
N ASP A 93 2.57 -4.23 -2.93
CA ASP A 93 3.03 -4.74 -1.65
C ASP A 93 4.29 -5.59 -1.77
N PRO A 94 5.42 -5.25 -1.11
CA PRO A 94 5.74 -4.00 -0.41
C PRO A 94 6.63 -3.06 -1.24
N LEU A 95 6.81 -1.83 -0.73
CA LEU A 95 7.76 -0.84 -1.26
C LEU A 95 9.15 -1.42 -1.48
N ALA A 96 9.63 -2.27 -0.56
CA ALA A 96 11.00 -2.80 -0.56
C ALA A 96 11.38 -3.50 -1.88
N PHE A 97 10.46 -4.25 -2.49
CA PHE A 97 10.72 -4.89 -3.79
C PHE A 97 10.62 -3.92 -4.97
N LEU A 98 9.75 -2.92 -4.88
CA LEU A 98 9.57 -1.91 -5.93
C LEU A 98 10.81 -1.03 -6.14
N ILE A 99 11.61 -0.86 -5.09
CA ILE A 99 12.84 -0.04 -5.10
C ILE A 99 14.12 -0.85 -4.89
N ALA A 100 14.06 -2.18 -4.97
CA ALA A 100 15.20 -3.04 -4.63
C ALA A 100 16.49 -2.63 -5.38
N GLY A 101 17.59 -2.48 -4.63
CA GLY A 101 18.86 -1.94 -5.13
C GLY A 101 19.00 -0.41 -5.04
N CYS A 102 17.91 0.31 -4.74
CA CYS A 102 17.92 1.71 -4.31
C CYS A 102 17.84 1.80 -2.77
N ASP A 103 18.17 2.97 -2.23
CA ASP A 103 18.05 3.26 -0.79
C ASP A 103 16.75 4.02 -0.54
N GLU A 104 15.90 3.52 0.37
CA GLU A 104 14.66 4.20 0.76
C GLU A 104 14.90 5.56 1.42
N ASN A 105 16.10 5.79 1.98
CA ASN A 105 16.49 7.04 2.61
C ASN A 105 17.09 8.06 1.63
N ASP A 106 17.34 7.65 0.38
CA ASP A 106 17.81 8.54 -0.68
C ASP A 106 16.63 9.34 -1.26
N ASN A 107 16.58 10.64 -0.95
CA ASN A 107 15.55 11.54 -1.45
C ASN A 107 15.48 11.60 -2.99
N GLY A 108 16.61 11.42 -3.69
CA GLY A 108 16.64 11.37 -5.15
C GLY A 108 15.95 10.12 -5.68
N ALA A 109 16.25 8.96 -5.06
CA ALA A 109 15.62 7.69 -5.41
C ALA A 109 14.11 7.74 -5.18
N MET A 110 13.69 8.21 -4.00
CA MET A 110 12.27 8.26 -3.63
C MET A 110 11.51 9.31 -4.46
N THR A 111 12.13 10.43 -4.79
CA THR A 111 11.53 11.41 -5.71
C THR A 111 11.33 10.81 -7.10
N TYR A 112 12.30 10.07 -7.62
CA TYR A 112 12.18 9.41 -8.92
C TYR A 112 11.07 8.34 -8.89
N PHE A 113 11.04 7.50 -7.86
CA PHE A 113 9.99 6.50 -7.64
C PHE A 113 8.59 7.13 -7.60
N MET A 114 8.39 8.17 -6.78
CA MET A 114 7.10 8.84 -6.66
C MET A 114 6.67 9.51 -7.96
N ARG A 115 7.60 10.05 -8.75
CA ARG A 115 7.31 10.58 -10.09
C ARG A 115 6.90 9.49 -11.07
N THR A 116 7.56 8.33 -11.05
CA THR A 116 7.19 7.17 -11.88
C THR A 116 5.78 6.71 -11.56
N LEU A 117 5.44 6.50 -10.28
CA LEU A 117 4.08 6.13 -9.87
C LEU A 117 3.04 7.20 -10.21
N SER A 118 3.39 8.48 -10.02
CA SER A 118 2.49 9.60 -10.39
C SER A 118 2.23 9.65 -11.89
N GLY A 119 3.19 9.26 -12.72
CA GLY A 119 3.03 9.13 -14.17
C GLY A 119 2.05 8.00 -14.52
N VAL A 120 2.22 6.83 -13.91
CA VAL A 120 1.30 5.68 -14.09
C VAL A 120 -0.12 6.06 -13.66
N ALA A 121 -0.29 6.67 -12.48
CA ALA A 121 -1.59 7.08 -11.97
C ALA A 121 -2.28 8.11 -12.89
N GLN A 122 -1.53 9.08 -13.43
CA GLN A 122 -2.07 10.08 -14.36
C GLN A 122 -2.49 9.47 -15.70
N GLN A 123 -1.72 8.51 -16.23
CA GLN A 123 -2.03 7.86 -17.51
C GLN A 123 -3.20 6.89 -17.41
N SER A 124 -3.28 6.14 -16.30
CA SER A 124 -4.33 5.15 -16.09
C SER A 124 -5.62 5.71 -15.48
N GLY A 125 -5.52 6.81 -14.74
CA GLY A 125 -6.58 7.29 -13.84
C GLY A 125 -6.69 6.49 -12.53
N ALA A 126 -5.83 5.50 -12.31
CA ALA A 126 -5.86 4.65 -11.13
C ALA A 126 -5.27 5.38 -9.90
N ALA A 127 -5.88 5.19 -8.74
CA ALA A 127 -5.20 5.41 -7.47
C ALA A 127 -4.15 4.32 -7.25
N ILE A 128 -2.99 4.68 -6.68
CA ILE A 128 -1.94 3.71 -6.34
C ILE A 128 -1.70 3.78 -4.83
N ILE A 129 -1.84 2.64 -4.17
CA ILE A 129 -1.49 2.44 -2.75
C ILE A 129 -0.24 1.56 -2.71
N VAL A 130 0.75 1.96 -1.92
CA VAL A 130 1.97 1.19 -1.69
C VAL A 130 2.06 0.84 -0.22
N LEU A 131 2.22 -0.46 0.08
CA LEU A 131 2.44 -0.94 1.44
C LEU A 131 3.92 -0.76 1.79
N HIS A 132 4.18 -0.12 2.93
CA HIS A 132 5.55 0.16 3.38
C HIS A 132 5.75 -0.40 4.78
N HIS A 133 6.65 -1.37 4.90
CA HIS A 133 7.08 -1.88 6.18
C HIS A 133 7.97 -0.85 6.88
N VAL A 134 7.51 -0.38 8.03
CA VAL A 134 8.31 0.46 8.91
C VAL A 134 8.99 -0.43 9.95
N GLY A 135 10.29 -0.21 10.19
CA GLY A 135 11.06 -0.98 11.17
C GLY A 135 10.41 -0.99 12.56
N LYS A 136 10.64 -2.06 13.32
CA LYS A 136 10.11 -2.20 14.69
C LYS A 136 10.59 -1.05 15.58
N SER A 137 9.66 -0.18 15.96
CA SER A 137 9.83 0.77 17.05
C SER A 137 10.11 -0.01 18.34
N ARG A 138 11.20 0.30 19.05
CA ARG A 138 11.40 -0.18 20.43
C ARG A 138 10.17 0.25 21.25
N GLU A 139 9.61 -0.68 22.01
CA GLU A 139 8.40 -0.50 22.81
C GLU A 139 8.37 0.85 23.52
N GLY A 140 7.29 1.63 23.33
CA GLY A 140 6.99 2.82 24.14
C GLY A 140 7.04 4.17 23.44
N GLY A 141 7.42 4.27 22.15
CA GLY A 141 7.32 5.53 21.41
C GLY A 141 5.94 5.72 20.78
N GLU A 142 5.27 6.85 21.07
CA GLU A 142 4.11 7.38 20.31
C GLU A 142 4.51 7.84 18.88
N ASP A 143 5.39 7.09 18.22
CA ASP A 143 6.10 7.56 17.04
C ASP A 143 5.31 7.24 15.77
N TRP A 144 4.18 7.94 15.59
CA TRP A 144 3.59 8.16 14.26
C TRP A 144 4.63 8.80 13.32
N GLU A 145 5.61 9.50 13.90
CA GLU A 145 6.70 10.17 13.21
C GLU A 145 7.72 9.23 12.55
N ARG A 146 7.87 7.98 13.02
CA ARG A 146 8.82 7.03 12.38
C ARG A 146 8.33 6.49 11.04
N SER A 147 7.03 6.60 10.77
CA SER A 147 6.50 6.37 9.41
C SER A 147 6.91 7.47 8.43
N ARG A 148 7.69 8.48 8.86
CA ARG A 148 8.39 9.43 7.99
C ARG A 148 9.70 8.86 7.42
N GLY A 149 9.77 7.56 7.14
CA GLY A 149 10.81 7.01 6.26
C GLY A 149 10.93 7.91 5.02
N ALA A 150 12.16 8.34 4.71
CA ALA A 150 12.50 9.55 3.93
C ALA A 150 11.43 10.66 3.93
N SER A 151 11.75 11.83 4.48
CA SER A 151 10.88 13.03 4.42
C SER A 151 10.25 13.28 3.03
N SER A 152 10.92 12.87 1.94
CA SER A 152 10.40 12.88 0.57
C SER A 152 9.20 11.97 0.30
N LEU A 153 9.16 10.72 0.79
CA LEU A 153 8.03 9.79 0.58
C LEU A 153 6.77 10.34 1.25
N THR A 154 6.89 10.76 2.51
CA THR A 154 5.77 11.36 3.25
C THR A 154 5.37 12.73 2.72
N THR A 155 6.27 13.51 2.12
CA THR A 155 5.91 14.78 1.47
C THR A 155 5.14 14.55 0.17
N ALA A 156 5.51 13.54 -0.62
CA ALA A 156 4.95 13.26 -1.93
C ALA A 156 3.59 12.53 -1.89
N THR A 157 3.29 11.76 -0.85
CA THR A 157 1.99 11.07 -0.72
C THR A 157 0.86 12.05 -0.38
N ARG A 158 -0.35 11.79 -0.90
CA ARG A 158 -1.55 12.59 -0.61
C ARG A 158 -2.38 12.03 0.55
N LEU A 159 -2.24 10.73 0.80
CA LEU A 159 -2.89 9.98 1.86
C LEU A 159 -1.83 9.08 2.50
N GLN A 160 -1.84 8.98 3.83
CA GLN A 160 -1.04 8.02 4.58
C GLN A 160 -1.86 7.43 5.72
N LEU A 161 -1.91 6.11 5.77
CA LEU A 161 -2.54 5.33 6.83
C LEU A 161 -1.46 4.49 7.51
N ASN A 162 -1.41 4.55 8.83
CA ASN A 162 -0.50 3.75 9.63
C ASN A 162 -1.28 2.69 10.41
N LEU A 163 -0.74 1.48 10.44
CA LEU A 163 -1.26 0.34 11.17
C LEU A 163 -0.27 -0.07 12.26
N ARG A 164 -0.78 -0.33 13.47
CA ARG A 164 0.02 -0.91 14.57
C ARG A 164 -0.87 -1.63 15.57
N LEU A 165 -0.28 -2.46 16.43
CA LEU A 165 -0.96 -2.95 17.62
C LEU A 165 -1.32 -1.76 18.54
N PRO A 166 -2.50 -1.78 19.20
CA PRO A 166 -2.81 -0.79 20.24
C PRO A 166 -1.77 -0.90 21.37
N THR A 167 -1.50 0.18 22.11
CA THR A 167 -0.66 0.14 23.32
C THR A 167 -1.42 -0.53 24.47
N LEU A 168 -0.74 -0.89 25.56
CA LEU A 168 -1.43 -1.41 26.76
C LEU A 168 -2.41 -0.38 27.33
N GLN A 169 -2.02 0.91 27.34
CA GLN A 169 -2.88 2.00 27.79
C GLN A 169 -4.12 2.18 26.91
N GLU A 170 -3.96 2.15 25.58
CA GLU A 170 -5.10 2.21 24.66
C GLU A 170 -6.01 1.00 24.82
N SER A 171 -5.42 -0.20 24.94
CA SER A 171 -6.18 -1.44 25.13
C SER A 171 -7.04 -1.35 26.40
N ALA A 172 -6.46 -0.91 27.51
CA ALA A 172 -7.19 -0.68 28.77
C ALA A 172 -8.31 0.37 28.61
N GLY A 173 -8.06 1.45 27.86
CA GLY A 173 -9.07 2.48 27.58
C GLY A 173 -10.26 2.00 26.76
N PHE A 174 -10.09 0.95 25.94
CA PHE A 174 -11.16 0.32 25.17
C PHE A 174 -11.72 -0.97 25.81
N GLY A 175 -11.26 -1.34 27.02
CA GLY A 175 -11.67 -2.58 27.69
C GLY A 175 -11.19 -3.85 26.98
N ILE A 176 -10.05 -3.77 26.27
CA ILE A 176 -9.42 -4.90 25.58
C ILE A 176 -8.41 -5.55 26.52
N ASP A 177 -8.61 -6.84 26.80
CA ASP A 177 -7.67 -7.64 27.59
C ASP A 177 -6.33 -7.79 26.87
N GLU A 178 -5.23 -7.81 27.64
CA GLU A 178 -3.88 -7.94 27.09
C GLU A 178 -3.71 -9.21 26.24
N ALA A 179 -4.31 -10.32 26.65
CA ALA A 179 -4.30 -11.58 25.90
C ALA A 179 -5.00 -11.49 24.54
N GLN A 180 -5.95 -10.56 24.39
CA GLN A 180 -6.69 -10.33 23.15
C GLN A 180 -6.03 -9.27 22.25
N ARG A 181 -5.07 -8.50 22.78
CA ARG A 181 -4.41 -7.38 22.09
C ARG A 181 -3.89 -7.71 20.69
N GLY A 182 -3.40 -8.94 20.47
CA GLY A 182 -2.89 -9.40 19.18
C GLY A 182 -3.94 -9.51 18.07
N PHE A 183 -5.23 -9.52 18.42
CA PHE A 183 -6.35 -9.54 17.46
C PHE A 183 -6.88 -8.15 17.11
N TRP A 184 -6.27 -7.09 17.67
CA TRP A 184 -6.69 -5.72 17.45
C TRP A 184 -5.61 -4.95 16.69
N VAL A 185 -6.04 -4.14 15.73
CA VAL A 185 -5.18 -3.22 15.00
C VAL A 185 -5.69 -1.80 15.20
N ARG A 186 -4.79 -0.88 15.54
CA ARG A 186 -5.06 0.55 15.49
C ARG A 186 -4.70 1.06 14.10
N ILE A 187 -5.66 1.77 13.51
CA ILE A 187 -5.51 2.48 12.24
C ILE A 187 -5.46 3.98 12.53
N ALA A 188 -4.49 4.68 11.94
CA ALA A 188 -4.39 6.14 12.05
C ALA A 188 -4.17 6.75 10.67
N GLN A 189 -5.03 7.71 10.28
CA GLN A 189 -4.77 8.58 9.14
C GLN A 189 -3.82 9.69 9.58
N THR A 190 -2.55 9.58 9.19
CA THR A 190 -1.49 10.52 9.60
C THR A 190 -1.33 11.68 8.62
N LYS A 191 -1.78 11.50 7.37
CA LYS A 191 -1.79 12.56 6.35
C LYS A 191 -2.98 12.39 5.42
N ALA A 192 -3.69 13.47 5.15
CA ALA A 192 -4.62 13.59 4.04
C ALA A 192 -4.67 15.04 3.57
N ASN A 193 -4.46 15.28 2.27
CA ASN A 193 -4.44 16.65 1.74
C ASN A 193 -5.84 17.23 1.48
N TYR A 194 -6.85 16.37 1.27
CA TYR A 194 -8.20 16.77 0.88
C TYR A 194 -9.30 16.26 1.83
N ALA A 195 -8.94 15.60 2.92
CA ALA A 195 -9.87 15.28 4.00
C ALA A 195 -9.66 16.33 5.10
N LYS A 196 -10.59 17.27 5.22
CA LYS A 196 -10.73 18.12 6.40
C LYS A 196 -11.99 17.70 7.14
#